data_AF-A0A2W6CPJ8-F1
#
_entry.id   AF-A0A2W6CPJ8-F1
#
_cell.length_a   1.000
_cell.length_b   1.000
_cell.length_c   1.000
_cell.angle_alpha   90.00
_cell.angle_beta   90.00
_cell.angle_gamma   90.00
#
_symmetry.space_group_name_H-M   'P 1'
#
loop_
_entity.id
_entity.type
_entity.pdbx_description
1 polymer ?
#
loop_
_entity_poly.entity_id
_entity_poly.type
_entity_poly.pdbx_seq_one_letter_code
_entity_poly.pdbx_strand_id
1 'polypeptide(L)' 'MGAVTVNQDCRHYVMQTVGEGERLERCRVDANQSLPFACPDGCLFHEPRRVSQAGWMVDPNQPSR' A
#
# COMPACT_ATOMS: atom_id res chain seq x y z
N MET A 1 -3.92 21.49 -13.32
CA MET A 1 -4.67 20.69 -12.33
C MET A 1 -3.79 19.51 -11.98
N GLY A 2 -3.30 19.42 -10.75
CA GLY A 2 -2.39 18.34 -10.33
C GLY A 2 -3.11 17.01 -10.39
N ALA A 3 -2.50 16.00 -11.01
CA ALA A 3 -3.02 14.64 -10.98
C ALA A 3 -3.12 14.21 -9.52
N VAL A 4 -4.34 14.02 -9.02
CA VAL A 4 -4.56 13.45 -7.70
C VAL A 4 -4.23 11.98 -7.82
N THR A 5 -3.05 11.59 -7.33
CA THR A 5 -2.57 10.22 -7.40
C THR A 5 -2.95 9.45 -6.14
N VAL A 6 -2.97 8.13 -6.25
CA VAL A 6 -3.12 7.24 -5.11
C VAL A 6 -1.92 7.35 -4.16
N ASN A 7 -2.18 7.43 -2.85
CA ASN A 7 -1.14 7.39 -1.83
C ASN A 7 -0.80 5.93 -1.48
N GLN A 8 0.30 5.43 -2.05
CA GLN A 8 0.79 4.05 -1.85
C GLN A 8 1.26 3.79 -0.41
N ASP A 9 1.59 4.84 0.34
CA ASP A 9 2.02 4.76 1.74
C ASP A 9 0.83 4.74 2.71
N CYS A 10 -0.42 4.83 2.23
CA CYS A 10 -1.59 4.69 3.06
C CYS A 10 -1.83 3.21 3.43
N ARG A 11 -2.06 2.93 4.71
CA ARG A 11 -2.41 1.59 5.24
C ARG A 11 -3.68 1.01 4.62
N HIS A 12 -4.59 1.87 4.16
CA HIS A 12 -5.87 1.47 3.57
C HIS A 12 -5.80 1.20 2.08
N TYR A 13 -4.71 1.60 1.42
CA TYR A 13 -4.50 1.27 0.02
C TYR A 13 -4.11 -0.20 -0.13
N VAL A 14 -4.80 -0.89 -1.03
CA VAL A 14 -4.55 -2.28 -1.39
C VAL A 14 -4.34 -2.35 -2.88
N MET A 15 -3.24 -2.97 -3.27
CA MET A 15 -2.97 -3.37 -4.64
C MET A 15 -2.81 -4.88 -4.66
N GLN A 16 -3.60 -5.54 -5.50
CA GLN A 16 -3.55 -6.98 -5.71
C GLN A 16 -3.43 -7.27 -7.19
N THR A 17 -2.44 -8.06 -7.57
CA THR A 17 -2.36 -8.64 -8.92
C THR A 17 -3.30 -9.84 -8.99
N VAL A 18 -4.23 -9.84 -9.95
CA VAL A 18 -5.16 -10.95 -10.19
C VAL A 18 -4.85 -11.54 -11.58
N GLY A 19 -4.21 -12.71 -11.62
CA GLY A 19 -3.91 -13.38 -12.90
C GLY A 19 -2.97 -12.61 -13.84
N GLU A 20 -3.10 -12.83 -15.15
CA GLU A 20 -2.26 -12.36 -16.26
C GLU A 20 -2.09 -10.82 -16.31
N GLY A 21 -1.33 -10.26 -15.37
CA GLY A 21 -0.94 -8.85 -15.37
C GLY A 21 -2.03 -7.86 -14.94
N GLU A 22 -3.25 -8.31 -14.66
CA GLU A 22 -4.30 -7.42 -14.16
C GLU A 22 -4.00 -6.99 -12.71
N ARG A 23 -4.17 -5.70 -12.44
CA ARG A 23 -4.01 -5.12 -11.10
C ARG A 23 -5.33 -4.54 -10.65
N LEU A 24 -5.77 -4.98 -9.47
CA LEU A 24 -6.88 -4.38 -8.75
C LEU A 24 -6.34 -3.44 -7.67
N GLU A 25 -6.86 -2.22 -7.69
CA GLU A 25 -6.59 -1.19 -6.69
C GLU A 25 -7.86 -0.90 -5.88
N ARG A 26 -7.73 -0.85 -4.55
CA ARG A 26 -8.86 -0.61 -3.65
C ARG A 26 -8.46 0.18 -2.41
N CYS A 27 -9.34 1.05 -1.91
CA CYS A 27 -9.29 1.60 -0.56
C CYS A 27 -10.16 0.75 0.38
N ARG A 28 -9.62 0.29 1.51
CA ARG A 28 -10.35 -0.56 2.47
C ARG A 28 -11.55 0.12 3.13
N VAL A 29 -11.52 1.45 3.20
CA VAL A 29 -12.59 2.27 3.80
C VAL A 29 -13.43 2.99 2.75
N ASP A 30 -13.20 2.67 1.46
CA ASP A 30 -13.97 3.20 0.33
C ASP A 30 -14.05 4.75 0.29
N ALA A 31 -13.05 5.43 0.86
CA ALA A 31 -12.91 6.90 0.87
C ALA A 31 -12.23 7.45 -0.39
N ASN A 32 -11.82 6.60 -1.32
CA ASN A 32 -11.20 7.01 -2.58
C ASN A 32 -12.25 7.51 -3.59
N GLN A 33 -11.78 8.21 -4.62
CA GLN A 33 -12.54 8.42 -5.85
C GLN A 33 -12.44 7.15 -6.70
N SER A 34 -13.54 6.73 -7.32
CA SER A 34 -13.58 5.48 -8.08
C SER A 34 -12.99 5.61 -9.48
N LEU A 35 -13.15 6.77 -10.14
CA LEU A 35 -12.71 7.02 -11.51
C LEU A 35 -12.30 8.50 -11.67
N PRO A 36 -11.01 8.83 -11.85
CA PRO A 36 -9.85 7.94 -11.71
C PRO A 36 -9.71 7.43 -10.27
N PHE A 37 -9.10 6.26 -10.09
CA PHE A 37 -8.80 5.74 -8.76
C PHE A 37 -7.79 6.66 -8.06
N ALA A 38 -8.24 7.44 -7.07
CA ALA A 38 -7.43 8.47 -6.43
C ALA A 38 -7.79 8.69 -4.95
N CYS A 39 -6.80 9.05 -4.13
CA CYS A 39 -7.06 9.50 -2.76
C CYS A 39 -7.54 10.95 -2.78
N PRO A 40 -8.63 11.32 -2.07
CA PRO A 40 -9.04 12.72 -2.00
C PRO A 40 -7.97 13.57 -1.29
N ASP A 41 -7.88 14.84 -1.69
CA ASP A 41 -7.04 15.82 -1.00
C ASP A 41 -7.54 15.97 0.46
N GLY A 42 -6.61 15.94 1.43
CA GLY A 42 -6.97 16.02 2.85
C GLY A 42 -7.76 14.82 3.40
N CYS A 43 -7.58 13.62 2.84
CA CYS A 43 -8.26 12.40 3.31
C CYS A 43 -8.17 12.21 4.83
N LEU A 44 -9.30 12.30 5.52
CA LEU A 44 -9.40 12.19 6.99
C LEU A 44 -9.06 10.79 7.52
N PHE A 45 -9.17 9.78 6.66
CA PHE A 45 -8.85 8.38 7.00
C PHE A 45 -7.40 8.02 6.68
N HIS A 46 -6.57 8.98 6.25
CA HIS A 46 -5.18 8.69 5.93
C HIS A 46 -4.44 8.17 7.17
N GLU A 47 -3.96 6.93 7.07
CA GLU A 47 -3.13 6.30 8.08
C GLU A 47 -1.82 5.84 7.42
N PRO A 48 -0.66 6.31 7.88
CA PRO A 48 0.61 5.88 7.30
C PRO A 48 0.86 4.39 7.55
N ARG A 49 1.22 3.66 6.49
CA ARG A 49 1.60 2.26 6.56
C ARG A 49 2.98 2.17 7.21
N ARG A 50 3.04 1.64 8.43
CA ARG A 50 4.32 1.25 9.04
C ARG A 50 4.78 -0.06 8.40
N VAL A 51 5.61 0.04 7.36
CA VAL A 51 6.40 -1.11 6.92
C VAL A 51 7.55 -1.26 7.91
N SER A 52 7.44 -2.20 8.84
CA SER A 52 8.58 -2.55 9.69
C SER A 52 9.67 -3.09 8.77
N GLN A 53 10.77 -2.36 8.63
CA GLN A 53 12.00 -2.83 7.96
C GLN A 53 12.73 -3.91 8.76
N ALA A 54 12.07 -4.55 9.73
CA ALA A 54 12.59 -5.69 10.46
C ALA A 54 12.60 -6.90 9.51
N GLY A 55 13.52 -6.87 8.54
CA GLY A 55 13.96 -8.05 7.83
C GLY A 55 14.65 -8.95 8.86
N TRP A 56 14.25 -10.20 8.90
CA TRP A 56 14.95 -11.22 9.67
C TRP A 56 16.38 -11.27 9.17
N MET A 57 17.34 -10.79 9.96
CA MET A 57 18.75 -10.99 9.67
C MET A 57 19.10 -12.41 10.08
N VAL A 58 19.33 -13.28 9.10
CA VAL A 58 19.99 -14.57 9.36
C VAL A 58 21.43 -14.23 9.71
N ASP A 59 21.81 -14.41 10.97
CA ASP A 59 23.20 -14.29 11.38
C ASP A 59 24.01 -15.35 10.61
N PRO A 60 24.95 -14.94 9.73
CA PRO A 60 25.71 -15.88 8.91
C PRO A 60 26.71 -16.71 9.73
N ASN A 61 26.85 -16.46 11.03
CA ASN A 61 27.78 -17.12 11.94
C ASN A 61 27.07 -17.97 13.00
N GLN A 62 25.79 -18.32 12.82
CA GLN A 62 25.12 -19.28 13.70
C GLN A 62 25.54 -20.71 13.28
N PRO A 63 26.36 -21.44 14.07
CA PRO A 63 26.63 -22.83 13.79
C PRO A 63 25.33 -23.63 13.95
N SER A 64 24.95 -24.37 12.91
CA SER A 64 23.87 -25.36 12.93
C SER A 64 24.19 -26.40 13.99
N ARG A 65 23.37 -26.45 15.05
CA ARG A 65 23.48 -27.41 16.14
C ARG A 65 22.71 -28.69 15.82
#